data_AF-A0A672J1C9-F1
#
_entry.id   AF-A0A672J1C9-F1
#
_cell.length_a   1.000
_cell.length_b   1.000
_cell.length_c   1.000
_cell.angle_alpha   90.00
_cell.angle_beta   90.00
_cell.angle_gamma   90.00
#
_symmetry.space_group_name_H-M   'P 1'
#
loop_
_entity.id
_entity.type
_entity.pdbx_description
1 polymer ?
#
loop_
_entity_poly.entity_id
_entity_poly.type
_entity_poly.pdbx_seq_one_letter_code
_entity_poly.pdbx_strand_id
1 'polypeptide(L)'
;IEGRRKNKNKTPYRHRHIRQAPTDAFGDISFGGVGQKMGKYARVSTDTSPEVLYRLLTEQWKLSPPNLLISVTGGAKNLYLKTRLKKTFHRGLIKVAQTTGAWIITGGTHTGVMKHVGQAVRDYALSSSMHSQIVAIGVATWGVIHNREALVHPEVR
;
A
#
# COMPACT_ATOMS: atom_id res chain seq x y z
N ILE A 1 -12.14 -43.15 29.43
CA ILE A 1 -11.28 -42.50 28.42
C ILE A 1 -12.18 -42.22 27.23
N GLU A 2 -12.60 -40.97 27.01
CA GLU A 2 -13.18 -40.58 25.72
C GLU A 2 -12.91 -39.09 25.45
N GLY A 3 -12.04 -38.86 24.46
CA GLY A 3 -11.49 -37.55 24.14
C GLY A 3 -12.44 -36.78 23.23
N ARG A 4 -12.99 -35.68 23.76
CA ARG A 4 -13.75 -34.70 22.97
C ARG A 4 -12.77 -33.93 22.06
N ARG A 5 -12.69 -34.31 20.78
CA ARG A 5 -11.97 -33.55 19.74
C ARG A 5 -12.58 -32.15 19.63
N LYS A 6 -11.90 -31.13 20.17
CA LYS A 6 -12.23 -29.72 19.91
C LYS A 6 -11.79 -29.37 18.48
N ASN A 7 -12.75 -29.08 17.60
CA ASN A 7 -12.49 -28.49 16.29
C ASN A 7 -11.85 -27.10 16.46
N LYS A 8 -10.64 -26.92 15.94
CA LYS A 8 -9.79 -25.73 16.15
C LYS A 8 -10.06 -24.54 15.21
N ASN A 9 -11.10 -24.54 14.36
CA ASN A 9 -11.22 -23.56 13.27
C ASN A 9 -12.55 -22.80 13.19
N LYS A 10 -13.07 -22.24 14.29
CA LYS A 10 -14.16 -21.24 14.19
C LYS A 10 -13.97 -20.12 15.20
N THR A 11 -13.55 -18.94 14.74
CA THR A 11 -13.69 -17.68 15.47
C THR A 11 -15.16 -17.22 15.33
N PRO A 12 -15.99 -17.29 16.38
CA PRO A 12 -17.45 -17.31 16.24
C PRO A 12 -18.12 -15.93 16.04
N TYR A 13 -17.36 -14.83 16.09
CA TYR A 13 -17.95 -13.48 16.18
C TYR A 13 -18.05 -12.70 14.86
N ARG A 14 -17.16 -12.94 13.88
CA ARG A 14 -17.11 -12.09 12.67
C ARG A 14 -18.23 -12.39 11.66
N HIS A 15 -18.57 -13.66 11.49
CA HIS A 15 -19.50 -14.09 10.43
C HIS A 15 -20.98 -13.82 10.76
N ARG A 16 -21.32 -13.38 11.98
CA ARG A 16 -22.71 -13.06 12.36
C ARG A 16 -23.13 -11.63 12.01
N HIS A 17 -22.18 -10.72 11.80
CA HIS A 17 -22.46 -9.28 11.66
C HIS A 17 -21.80 -8.62 10.44
N ILE A 18 -21.07 -9.37 9.61
CA ILE A 18 -20.39 -8.84 8.42
C ILE A 18 -20.97 -9.53 7.18
N ARG A 19 -21.38 -8.73 6.19
CA ARG A 19 -21.80 -9.20 4.87
C ARG A 19 -20.81 -8.69 3.83
N GLN A 20 -20.41 -9.56 2.91
CA GLN A 20 -19.61 -9.16 1.75
C GLN A 20 -20.51 -8.58 0.67
N ALA A 21 -20.00 -7.57 -0.03
CA ALA A 21 -20.60 -6.97 -1.21
C ALA A 21 -19.47 -6.56 -2.18
N PRO A 22 -19.77 -6.35 -3.47
CA PRO A 22 -18.83 -5.73 -4.40
C PRO A 22 -18.30 -4.40 -3.86
N THR A 23 -17.06 -4.05 -4.20
CA THR A 23 -16.45 -2.79 -3.75
C THR A 23 -16.95 -1.63 -4.63
N ASP A 24 -17.31 -0.54 -3.97
CA ASP A 24 -17.71 0.75 -4.54
C ASP A 24 -16.55 1.77 -4.54
N ALA A 25 -15.36 1.36 -4.08
CA ALA A 25 -14.23 2.25 -3.87
C ALA A 25 -12.98 1.72 -4.56
N PHE A 26 -12.82 2.09 -5.83
CA PHE A 26 -11.67 1.77 -6.67
C PHE A 26 -11.56 2.79 -7.80
N GLY A 27 -10.37 2.96 -8.34
CA GLY A 27 -10.13 3.85 -9.47
C GLY A 27 -8.77 4.53 -9.40
N ASP A 28 -8.73 5.73 -9.96
CA ASP A 28 -7.55 6.57 -10.01
C ASP A 28 -7.70 7.75 -9.03
N ILE A 29 -6.63 8.11 -8.33
CA ILE A 29 -6.57 9.23 -7.40
C ILE A 29 -5.48 10.22 -7.81
N SER A 30 -5.83 11.50 -7.91
CA SER A 30 -4.91 12.60 -8.12
C SER A 30 -4.75 13.41 -6.84
N PHE A 31 -3.52 13.58 -6.37
CA PHE A 31 -3.22 14.43 -5.21
C PHE A 31 -2.79 15.82 -5.69
N GLY A 32 -3.49 16.88 -5.30
CA GLY A 32 -3.12 18.27 -5.64
C GLY A 32 -1.67 18.63 -5.26
N GLY A 33 -1.02 19.52 -6.03
CA GLY A 33 0.38 19.94 -5.82
C GLY A 33 1.31 19.80 -7.04
N VAL A 34 2.62 19.99 -6.83
CA VAL A 34 3.65 19.91 -7.89
C VAL A 34 4.06 18.45 -8.15
N GLY A 35 4.17 18.05 -9.43
CA GLY A 35 4.59 16.71 -9.83
C GLY A 35 3.45 15.68 -9.89
N GLN A 36 2.25 16.12 -10.28
CA GLN A 36 1.01 15.33 -10.38
C GLN A 36 1.24 13.94 -10.96
N LYS A 37 1.18 12.92 -10.12
CA LYS A 37 1.09 11.52 -10.54
C LYS A 37 -0.24 10.96 -10.07
N MET A 38 -0.95 10.36 -11.02
CA MET A 38 -2.17 9.62 -10.76
C MET A 38 -1.79 8.28 -10.11
N GLY A 39 -2.32 8.01 -8.93
CA GLY A 39 -2.19 6.72 -8.25
C GLY A 39 -3.41 5.85 -8.52
N LYS A 40 -3.24 4.53 -8.56
CA LYS A 40 -4.37 3.58 -8.59
C LYS A 40 -4.72 3.17 -7.17
N TYR A 41 -6.01 3.00 -6.87
CA TYR A 41 -6.46 2.50 -5.58
C TYR A 41 -7.61 1.50 -5.73
N ALA A 42 -7.72 0.58 -4.78
CA ALA A 42 -8.84 -0.33 -4.64
C ALA A 42 -9.03 -0.69 -3.17
N ARG A 43 -10.26 -0.59 -2.68
CA ARG A 43 -10.67 -1.12 -1.37
C ARG A 43 -11.01 -2.60 -1.53
N VAL A 44 -10.36 -3.44 -0.74
CA VAL A 44 -10.52 -4.90 -0.75
C VAL A 44 -10.92 -5.42 0.63
N SER A 45 -11.58 -6.58 0.66
CA SER A 45 -11.93 -7.26 1.90
C SER A 45 -10.71 -7.92 2.54
N THR A 46 -10.69 -8.04 3.87
CA THR A 46 -9.57 -8.65 4.62
C THR A 46 -9.32 -10.13 4.31
N ASP A 47 -10.29 -10.80 3.70
CA ASP A 47 -10.25 -12.21 3.29
C ASP A 47 -10.06 -12.38 1.77
N THR A 48 -9.82 -11.29 1.03
CA THR A 48 -9.44 -11.35 -0.39
C THR A 48 -8.13 -12.12 -0.50
N SER A 49 -8.08 -13.15 -1.36
CA SER A 49 -6.87 -13.97 -1.47
C SER A 49 -5.71 -13.17 -2.08
N PRO A 50 -4.46 -13.38 -1.63
CA PRO A 50 -3.29 -12.69 -2.17
C PRO A 50 -3.11 -12.87 -3.68
N GLU A 51 -3.53 -14.00 -4.25
CA GLU A 51 -3.48 -14.30 -5.68
C GLU A 51 -4.35 -13.31 -6.48
N VAL A 52 -5.53 -12.95 -5.97
CA VAL A 52 -6.39 -11.95 -6.59
C VAL A 52 -5.73 -10.58 -6.57
N LEU A 53 -5.09 -10.21 -5.45
CA LEU A 53 -4.35 -8.94 -5.33
C LEU A 53 -3.14 -8.91 -6.28
N TYR A 54 -2.43 -10.03 -6.42
CA TYR A 54 -1.31 -10.13 -7.34
C TYR A 54 -1.76 -9.92 -8.78
N ARG A 55 -2.85 -10.58 -9.22
CA ARG A 55 -3.44 -10.37 -10.56
C ARG A 55 -3.92 -8.94 -10.76
N LEU A 56 -4.53 -8.32 -9.75
CA LEU A 56 -4.88 -6.90 -9.82
C LEU A 56 -3.65 -6.03 -10.14
N LEU A 57 -2.55 -6.24 -9.42
CA LEU A 57 -1.31 -5.47 -9.60
C LEU A 57 -0.66 -5.71 -10.98
N THR A 58 -0.56 -6.96 -11.43
CA THR A 58 0.19 -7.31 -12.64
C THR A 58 -0.66 -7.29 -13.90
N GLU A 59 -1.90 -7.77 -13.86
CA GLU A 59 -2.76 -7.90 -15.04
C GLU A 59 -3.61 -6.65 -15.28
N GLN A 60 -4.16 -6.04 -14.23
CA GLN A 60 -5.05 -4.87 -14.39
C GLN A 60 -4.26 -3.57 -14.32
N TRP A 61 -3.36 -3.42 -13.34
CA TRP A 61 -2.54 -2.22 -13.18
C TRP A 61 -1.24 -2.25 -13.98
N LYS A 62 -0.97 -3.37 -14.67
CA LYS A 62 0.17 -3.54 -15.59
C LYS A 62 1.53 -3.30 -14.93
N LEU A 63 1.64 -3.57 -13.63
CA LEU A 63 2.92 -3.53 -12.93
C LEU A 63 3.75 -4.75 -13.33
N SER A 64 4.98 -4.52 -13.80
CA SER A 64 5.93 -5.61 -14.02
C SER A 64 6.14 -6.38 -12.71
N PRO A 65 6.10 -7.73 -12.73
CA PRO A 65 6.44 -8.54 -11.57
C PRO A 65 7.79 -8.14 -10.98
N PRO A 66 7.91 -8.00 -9.65
CA PRO A 66 9.15 -7.57 -9.03
C PRO A 66 10.16 -8.71 -8.93
N ASN A 67 11.45 -8.39 -9.02
CA ASN A 67 12.52 -9.35 -8.67
C ASN A 67 12.79 -9.38 -7.16
N LEU A 68 12.25 -8.42 -6.41
CA LEU A 68 12.45 -8.26 -4.97
C LEU A 68 11.27 -7.49 -4.35
N LEU A 69 10.85 -7.89 -3.15
CA LEU A 69 9.90 -7.12 -2.33
C LEU A 69 10.63 -6.45 -1.17
N ILE A 70 10.48 -5.14 -1.04
CA ILE A 70 11.01 -4.36 0.09
C ILE A 70 9.83 -3.94 0.96
N SER A 71 9.62 -4.63 2.08
CA SER A 71 8.61 -4.24 3.06
C SER A 71 9.19 -3.21 4.04
N VAL A 72 8.62 -2.00 4.04
CA VAL A 72 9.00 -0.93 4.97
C VAL A 72 7.87 -0.64 5.94
N THR A 73 8.07 -1.11 7.17
CA THR A 73 7.16 -0.92 8.31
C THR A 73 7.84 -0.12 9.41
N GLY A 74 7.07 0.54 10.27
CA GLY A 74 7.61 1.21 11.44
C GLY A 74 6.55 1.93 12.25
N GLY A 75 6.99 2.67 13.28
CA GLY A 75 6.08 3.40 14.15
C GLY A 75 5.28 4.47 13.40
N ALA A 76 4.00 4.60 13.75
CA ALA A 76 3.08 5.60 13.21
C ALA A 76 3.25 7.00 13.84
N LYS A 77 4.01 7.11 14.94
CA LYS A 77 4.36 8.40 15.54
C LYS A 77 5.34 9.14 14.63
N ASN A 78 5.22 10.48 14.56
CA ASN A 78 6.15 11.28 13.76
C ASN A 78 7.59 11.08 14.24
N LEU A 79 8.45 10.68 13.31
CA LEU A 79 9.86 10.41 13.56
C LEU A 79 10.69 11.58 13.06
N TYR A 80 11.40 12.23 13.97
CA TYR A 80 12.44 13.20 13.64
C TYR A 80 13.73 12.46 13.33
N LEU A 81 14.06 12.33 12.05
CA LEU A 81 15.33 11.79 11.60
C LEU A 81 16.34 12.92 11.41
N LYS A 82 17.55 12.77 11.96
CA LYS A 82 18.67 13.68 11.66
C LYS A 82 18.91 13.71 10.14
N THR A 83 19.24 14.88 9.59
CA THR A 83 19.40 15.11 8.14
C THR A 83 20.30 14.08 7.45
N ARG A 84 21.43 13.71 8.08
CA ARG A 84 22.35 12.70 7.52
C ARG A 84 21.70 11.33 7.40
N LEU A 85 20.98 10.89 8.43
CA LEU A 85 20.29 9.59 8.42
C LEU A 85 19.15 9.58 7.40
N LYS A 86 18.37 10.67 7.34
CA LYS A 86 17.32 10.84 6.32
C LYS A 86 17.89 10.71 4.90
N LYS A 87 18.97 11.41 4.58
CA LYS A 87 19.63 11.35 3.26
C LYS A 87 20.13 9.94 2.94
N THR A 88 20.80 9.28 3.89
CA THR A 88 21.28 7.90 3.68
C THR A 88 20.12 6.93 3.46
N PHE A 89 19.04 7.03 4.25
CA PHE A 89 17.85 6.21 4.11
C PHE A 89 17.18 6.40 2.74
N HIS A 90 16.90 7.65 2.34
CA HIS A 90 16.26 7.96 1.06
C HIS A 90 17.11 7.42 -0.10
N ARG A 91 18.41 7.72 -0.11
CA ARG A 91 19.32 7.29 -1.17
C ARG A 91 19.42 5.76 -1.25
N GLY A 92 19.58 5.09 -0.11
CA GLY A 92 19.69 3.63 -0.06
C GLY A 92 18.44 2.95 -0.58
N LEU A 93 17.27 3.37 -0.10
CA LEU A 93 15.98 2.81 -0.52
C LEU A 93 15.77 2.96 -2.03
N ILE A 94 15.96 4.17 -2.55
CA ILE A 94 15.79 4.43 -3.99
C ILE A 94 16.81 3.66 -4.82
N LYS A 95 18.08 3.60 -4.39
CA LYS A 95 19.12 2.88 -5.12
C LYS A 95 18.80 1.39 -5.24
N VAL A 96 18.39 0.73 -4.17
CA VAL A 96 18.03 -0.70 -4.20
C VAL A 96 16.81 -0.93 -5.09
N ALA A 97 15.75 -0.13 -4.92
CA ALA A 97 14.53 -0.27 -5.70
C ALA A 97 14.77 -0.09 -7.21
N GLN A 98 15.55 0.92 -7.60
CA GLN A 98 15.90 1.17 -8.99
C GLN A 98 16.78 0.05 -9.58
N THR A 99 17.77 -0.43 -8.82
CA THR A 99 18.77 -1.38 -9.34
C THR A 99 18.18 -2.77 -9.54
N THR A 100 17.19 -3.15 -8.74
CA THR A 100 16.61 -4.50 -8.73
C THR A 100 15.25 -4.59 -9.42
N GLY A 101 14.58 -3.45 -9.66
CA GLY A 101 13.18 -3.45 -10.07
C GLY A 101 12.26 -3.93 -8.94
N ALA A 102 12.59 -3.59 -7.69
CA ALA A 102 11.81 -4.01 -6.53
C ALA A 102 10.50 -3.24 -6.40
N TRP A 103 9.48 -3.91 -5.85
CA TRP A 103 8.32 -3.20 -5.29
C TRP A 103 8.61 -2.80 -3.85
N ILE A 104 8.31 -1.54 -3.52
CA ILE A 104 8.32 -1.05 -2.14
C ILE A 104 6.90 -1.20 -1.58
N ILE A 105 6.73 -2.00 -0.53
CA ILE A 105 5.45 -2.17 0.16
C ILE A 105 5.53 -1.43 1.50
N THR A 106 4.56 -0.55 1.79
CA THR A 106 4.56 0.24 3.03
C THR A 106 3.14 0.49 3.54
N GLY A 107 2.99 1.04 4.75
CA GLY A 107 1.68 1.25 5.39
C GLY A 107 0.79 2.32 4.75
N GLY A 108 1.27 3.04 3.74
CA GLY A 108 0.48 3.97 2.92
C GLY A 108 0.02 5.27 3.59
N THR A 109 0.24 5.45 4.89
CA THR A 109 -0.18 6.66 5.63
C THR A 109 0.89 7.76 5.64
N HIS A 110 0.48 9.01 5.84
CA HIS A 110 1.37 10.18 5.90
C HIS A 110 1.97 10.43 7.30
N THR A 111 2.40 9.39 8.00
CA THR A 111 3.00 9.53 9.34
C THR A 111 4.22 8.62 9.52
N GLY A 112 5.07 8.95 10.49
CA GLY A 112 6.20 8.11 10.90
C GLY A 112 7.16 7.71 9.78
N VAL A 113 7.53 6.43 9.74
CA VAL A 113 8.46 5.88 8.71
C VAL A 113 7.88 6.00 7.31
N MET A 114 6.58 5.74 7.14
CA MET A 114 5.89 5.74 5.86
C MET A 114 5.95 7.11 5.19
N LYS A 115 5.92 8.20 5.97
CA LYS A 115 6.14 9.56 5.47
C LYS A 115 7.52 9.75 4.82
N HIS A 116 8.58 9.21 5.42
CA HIS A 116 9.94 9.30 4.86
C HIS A 116 10.09 8.45 3.60
N VAL A 117 9.43 7.28 3.53
CA VAL A 117 9.35 6.47 2.30
C VAL A 117 8.72 7.27 1.16
N GLY A 118 7.54 7.86 1.40
CA GLY A 118 6.85 8.68 0.40
C GLY A 118 7.67 9.90 -0.04
N GLN A 119 8.37 10.54 0.89
CA GLN A 119 9.29 11.63 0.55
C GLN A 119 10.45 11.16 -0.33
N ALA A 120 11.09 10.03 -0.01
CA ALA A 120 12.18 9.49 -0.82
C ALA A 120 11.73 9.21 -2.27
N VAL A 121 10.56 8.59 -2.45
CA VAL A 121 9.99 8.27 -3.77
C VAL A 121 9.65 9.55 -4.53
N ARG A 122 9.04 10.54 -3.86
CA ARG A 122 8.72 11.84 -4.46
C ARG A 122 9.97 12.61 -4.89
N ASP A 123 10.96 12.71 -4.00
CA ASP A 123 12.20 13.44 -4.26
C ASP A 123 12.96 12.83 -5.46
N TYR A 124 12.95 11.50 -5.58
CA TYR A 124 13.46 10.81 -6.78
C TYR A 124 12.64 11.13 -8.03
N ALA A 125 11.31 11.07 -7.95
CA ALA A 125 10.44 11.34 -9.10
C ALA A 125 10.57 12.78 -9.64
N LEU A 126 10.88 13.75 -8.77
CA LEU A 126 11.11 15.15 -9.15
C LEU A 126 12.52 15.41 -9.71
N SER A 127 13.51 14.59 -9.33
CA SER A 127 14.92 14.77 -9.73
C SER A 127 15.33 13.91 -10.92
N SER A 128 14.61 12.83 -11.20
CA SER A 128 14.92 11.91 -12.29
C SER A 128 14.30 12.36 -13.62
N SER A 129 15.14 12.68 -14.60
CA SER A 129 14.76 12.80 -16.03
C SER A 129 14.56 11.43 -16.71
N MET A 130 14.97 10.36 -16.04
CA MET A 130 14.94 8.98 -16.55
C MET A 130 13.58 8.33 -16.29
N HIS A 131 13.13 7.54 -17.27
CA HIS A 131 11.84 6.84 -17.30
C HIS A 131 11.70 5.67 -16.30
N SER A 132 12.72 5.39 -15.46
CA SER A 132 12.64 4.29 -14.49
C SER A 132 11.71 4.66 -13.34
N GLN A 133 10.47 4.19 -13.40
CA GLN A 133 9.48 4.41 -12.36
C GLN A 133 9.69 3.45 -11.19
N ILE A 134 9.80 4.00 -9.98
CA ILE A 134 9.77 3.21 -8.74
C ILE A 134 8.32 2.83 -8.45
N VAL A 135 8.08 1.54 -8.22
CA VAL A 135 6.77 1.02 -7.79
C VAL A 135 6.70 1.05 -6.27
N ALA A 136 5.79 1.85 -5.73
CA ALA A 136 5.49 1.91 -4.30
C ALA A 136 4.01 1.61 -4.05
N ILE A 137 3.74 0.62 -3.18
CA ILE A 137 2.41 0.12 -2.86
C ILE A 137 2.12 0.44 -1.39
N GLY A 138 1.08 1.25 -1.16
CA GLY A 138 0.59 1.59 0.17
C GLY A 138 -0.55 0.67 0.60
N VAL A 139 -0.38 -0.06 1.69
CA VAL A 139 -1.41 -0.92 2.30
C VAL A 139 -1.89 -0.25 3.59
N ALA A 140 -3.05 0.41 3.52
CA ALA A 140 -3.63 1.16 4.63
C ALA A 140 -5.01 0.62 5.01
N THR A 141 -5.36 0.71 6.29
CA THR A 141 -6.68 0.32 6.78
C THR A 141 -7.72 1.37 6.38
N TRP A 142 -8.80 0.95 5.71
CA TRP A 142 -9.83 1.87 5.21
C TRP A 142 -10.40 2.80 6.30
N GLY A 143 -10.60 2.28 7.51
CA GLY A 143 -11.17 3.03 8.63
C GLY A 143 -10.32 4.22 9.10
N VAL A 144 -9.01 4.25 8.81
CA VAL A 144 -8.12 5.35 9.22
C VAL A 144 -7.85 6.36 8.10
N ILE A 145 -8.34 6.09 6.89
CA ILE A 145 -8.22 7.03 5.77
C ILE A 145 -9.17 8.21 6.01
N HIS A 146 -8.58 9.40 6.06
CA HIS A 146 -9.33 10.66 6.14
C HIS A 146 -9.97 10.99 4.78
N ASN A 147 -11.18 11.54 4.79
CA ASN A 147 -11.99 11.86 3.59
C ASN A 147 -12.19 10.67 2.64
N ARG A 148 -12.23 9.44 3.18
CA ARG A 148 -12.45 8.21 2.41
C ARG A 148 -13.80 8.19 1.69
N GLU A 149 -14.76 8.99 2.15
CA GLU A 149 -16.08 9.15 1.55
C GLU A 149 -15.98 9.69 0.12
N ALA A 150 -14.96 10.51 -0.18
CA ALA A 150 -14.70 11.02 -1.53
C ALA A 150 -14.15 9.95 -2.48
N LEU A 151 -13.77 8.78 -1.98
CA LEU A 151 -13.24 7.65 -2.74
C LEU A 151 -14.30 6.57 -3.01
N VAL A 152 -15.54 6.78 -2.54
CA VAL A 152 -16.67 5.88 -2.73
C VAL A 152 -17.52 6.38 -3.89
N HIS A 153 -17.81 5.49 -4.83
CA HIS A 153 -18.62 5.74 -6.01
C HIS A 153 -19.92 4.93 -5.93
N PRO A 154 -21.03 5.53 -5.44
CA PRO A 154 -22.28 4.81 -5.17
C PRO A 154 -23.00 4.30 -6.43
N GLU A 155 -22.55 4.70 -7.62
CA GLU A 155 -23.18 4.36 -8.90
C GLU A 155 -22.65 3.07 -9.54
N VAL A 156 -21.68 2.39 -8.92
CA VAL A 156 -21.27 1.04 -9.36
C VAL A 156 -22.19 0.01 -8.70
N ARG A 157 -23.42 -0.10 -9.21
CA ARG A 157 -24.37 -1.19 -8.89
C ARG A 157 -24.56 -2.10 -10.09
#